data_AF-A0A0N4WR50-F1
#
_entry.id   AF-A0A0N4WR50-F1
#
_cell.length_a   1.000
_cell.length_b   1.000
_cell.length_c   1.000
_cell.angle_alpha   90.00
_cell.angle_beta   90.00
_cell.angle_gamma   90.00
#
_symmetry.space_group_name_H-M   'P 1'
#
loop_
_entity.id
_entity.type
_entity.pdbx_description
1 polymer ?
#
loop_
_entity_poly.entity_id
_entity_poly.type
_entity_poly.pdbx_seq_one_letter_code
_entity_poly.pdbx_strand_id
1 'polypeptide(L)'
;MWVVGIADRVSPEEYVIEYDAMLADMFRKCNSMPGAERLVRHLASKGVPMAICTGSCSRTFAQKAQRHRDWIDIIPIHVLSGDDENIKRGKPFPDPFLETMRRFPHIPTDPSHVLVFEDAPNGVKAAYAAGMQCVMVPDQAFLEDARLLCVDNVLSSLEDFKPEEFVMKSPIKVTHLIFDVDGTLLDTEICYTSVNQAMLKKYDREFTPYMQALSPEEFTAEKDAMLAKMFPECRAFPGAERLIRHFARKQVPMAICSGSCWHKFELKATKHRSWLDLIPIKVFCGDDKAVKRGKPFPDAFIETMRR
;
A
#
# COMPACT_ATOMS: atom_id res chain seq x y z
N MET A 1 4.13 5.35 -13.69
CA MET A 1 4.12 5.86 -15.08
C MET A 1 5.06 7.03 -15.31
N TRP A 2 4.98 8.11 -14.51
CA TRP A 2 5.93 9.22 -14.59
C TRP A 2 7.35 8.81 -14.19
N VAL A 3 7.47 8.08 -13.08
CA VAL A 3 8.75 7.53 -12.57
C VAL A 3 9.46 6.62 -13.57
N VAL A 4 8.71 5.94 -14.44
CA VAL A 4 9.23 5.04 -15.47
C VAL A 4 9.23 5.64 -16.88
N GLY A 5 8.84 6.92 -17.01
CA GLY A 5 8.89 7.67 -18.28
C GLY A 5 8.03 7.11 -19.41
N ILE A 6 6.79 6.68 -19.11
CA ILE A 6 5.82 6.15 -20.10
C ILE A 6 4.49 6.93 -20.13
N ALA A 7 4.40 8.04 -19.42
CA ALA A 7 3.15 8.79 -19.23
C ALA A 7 2.61 9.44 -20.52
N ASP A 8 3.44 9.58 -21.54
CA ASP A 8 3.11 10.05 -22.89
C ASP A 8 2.72 8.91 -23.84
N ARG A 9 2.91 7.64 -23.43
CA ARG A 9 2.72 6.44 -24.26
C ARG A 9 1.48 5.62 -23.93
N VAL A 10 0.99 5.70 -22.69
CA VAL A 10 -0.19 4.97 -22.23
C VAL A 10 -0.89 5.80 -21.16
N SER A 11 -2.22 5.70 -21.06
CA SER A 11 -2.97 6.31 -19.95
C SER A 11 -2.89 5.47 -18.67
N PRO A 12 -3.06 6.06 -17.47
CA PRO A 12 -3.17 5.29 -16.23
C PRO A 12 -4.26 4.24 -16.26
N GLU A 13 -5.41 4.57 -16.85
CA GLU A 13 -6.55 3.68 -16.95
C GLU A 13 -6.25 2.45 -17.81
N GLU A 14 -5.67 2.66 -19.00
CA GLU A 14 -5.24 1.55 -19.89
C GLU A 14 -4.16 0.70 -19.24
N TYR A 15 -3.17 1.33 -18.58
CA TYR A 15 -2.11 0.61 -17.89
C TYR A 15 -2.66 -0.29 -16.79
N VAL A 16 -3.59 0.21 -15.97
CA VAL A 16 -4.20 -0.57 -14.87
C VAL A 16 -5.04 -1.72 -15.41
N ILE A 17 -5.84 -1.51 -16.46
CA ILE A 17 -6.65 -2.59 -17.06
C ILE A 17 -5.76 -3.74 -17.53
N GLU A 18 -4.69 -3.41 -18.24
CA GLU A 18 -3.77 -4.42 -18.76
C GLU A 18 -2.95 -5.09 -17.65
N TYR A 19 -2.47 -4.30 -16.68
CA TYR A 19 -1.76 -4.78 -15.50
C TYR A 19 -2.62 -5.77 -14.71
N ASP A 20 -3.86 -5.41 -14.39
CA ASP A 20 -4.80 -6.26 -13.65
C ASP A 20 -5.12 -7.55 -14.40
N ALA A 21 -5.26 -7.49 -15.73
CA ALA A 21 -5.52 -8.68 -16.56
C ALA A 21 -4.33 -9.65 -16.53
N MET A 22 -3.10 -9.14 -16.68
CA MET A 22 -1.87 -9.95 -16.61
C MET A 22 -1.66 -10.51 -15.20
N LEU A 23 -1.88 -9.70 -14.17
CA LEU A 23 -1.74 -10.10 -12.78
C LEU A 23 -2.76 -11.18 -12.39
N ALA A 24 -4.00 -11.07 -12.87
CA ALA A 24 -4.99 -12.12 -12.67
C ALA A 24 -4.57 -13.46 -13.28
N ASP A 25 -3.93 -13.48 -14.46
CA ASP A 25 -3.40 -14.72 -15.05
C ASP A 25 -2.22 -15.28 -14.24
N MET A 26 -1.31 -14.41 -13.78
CA MET A 26 -0.17 -14.81 -12.95
C MET A 26 -0.59 -15.37 -11.58
N PHE A 27 -1.54 -14.72 -10.89
CA PHE A 27 -2.05 -15.22 -9.61
C PHE A 27 -2.64 -16.62 -9.70
N ARG A 28 -3.35 -16.95 -10.79
CA ARG A 28 -3.88 -18.31 -10.99
C ARG A 28 -2.78 -19.36 -11.16
N LYS A 29 -1.54 -18.94 -11.38
CA LYS A 29 -0.36 -19.80 -11.59
C LYS A 29 0.65 -19.67 -10.45
N CYS A 30 0.40 -18.85 -9.42
CA CYS A 30 1.34 -18.63 -8.35
C CYS A 30 1.61 -19.92 -7.57
N ASN A 31 2.83 -20.08 -7.08
CA ASN A 31 3.23 -21.22 -6.27
C ASN A 31 2.92 -20.95 -4.80
N SER A 32 2.97 -22.00 -3.98
CA SER A 32 3.03 -21.85 -2.52
C SER A 32 4.43 -21.44 -2.10
N MET A 33 4.53 -20.73 -0.98
CA MET A 33 5.82 -20.45 -0.33
C MET A 33 6.43 -21.75 0.21
N PRO A 34 7.76 -21.90 0.22
CA PRO A 34 8.42 -23.09 0.76
C PRO A 34 7.98 -23.39 2.19
N GLY A 35 7.54 -24.63 2.43
CA GLY A 35 7.07 -25.08 3.75
C GLY A 35 5.63 -24.70 4.13
N ALA A 36 4.95 -23.83 3.37
CA ALA A 36 3.59 -23.37 3.69
C ALA A 36 2.58 -24.52 3.83
N GLU A 37 2.43 -25.32 2.78
CA GLU A 37 1.49 -26.46 2.77
C GLU A 37 1.83 -27.46 3.89
N ARG A 38 3.11 -27.83 4.02
CA ARG A 38 3.61 -28.75 5.05
C ARG A 38 3.20 -28.26 6.44
N LEU A 39 3.41 -26.97 6.72
CA LEU A 39 3.13 -26.36 8.01
C LEU A 39 1.62 -26.37 8.31
N VAL A 40 0.79 -25.93 7.35
CA VAL A 40 -0.68 -25.91 7.50
C VAL A 40 -1.21 -27.32 7.77
N ARG A 41 -0.80 -28.32 6.98
CA ARG A 41 -1.23 -29.71 7.19
C ARG A 41 -0.77 -30.26 8.54
N HIS A 42 0.47 -29.96 8.95
CA HIS A 42 0.98 -30.38 10.25
C HIS A 42 0.16 -29.79 11.40
N LEU A 43 -0.09 -28.49 11.40
CA LEU A 43 -0.84 -27.79 12.44
C LEU A 43 -2.29 -28.25 12.50
N ALA A 44 -2.91 -28.49 11.34
CA ALA A 44 -4.24 -29.09 11.26
C ALA A 44 -4.29 -30.49 11.88
N SER A 45 -3.29 -31.34 11.62
CA SER A 45 -3.21 -32.68 12.21
C SER A 45 -3.08 -32.66 13.75
N LYS A 46 -2.64 -31.52 14.31
CA LYS A 46 -2.54 -31.27 15.75
C LYS A 46 -3.77 -30.55 16.31
N GLY A 47 -4.77 -30.24 15.49
CA GLY A 47 -5.98 -29.54 15.90
C GLY A 47 -5.73 -28.10 16.34
N VAL A 48 -4.66 -27.46 15.87
CA VAL A 48 -4.38 -26.05 16.20
C VAL A 48 -5.36 -25.16 15.43
N PRO A 49 -6.11 -24.27 16.11
CA PRO A 49 -6.96 -23.28 15.44
C PRO A 49 -6.16 -22.34 14.55
N MET A 50 -6.57 -22.22 13.29
CA MET A 50 -5.92 -21.38 12.28
C MET A 50 -6.92 -20.46 11.59
N ALA A 51 -6.45 -19.29 11.17
CA ALA A 51 -7.17 -18.37 10.30
C ALA A 51 -6.22 -17.74 9.26
N ILE A 52 -6.78 -17.29 8.15
CA ILE A 52 -6.13 -16.42 7.18
C ILE A 52 -6.58 -14.98 7.42
N CYS A 53 -5.64 -14.04 7.37
CA CYS A 53 -5.88 -12.60 7.40
C CYS A 53 -5.02 -11.90 6.35
N THR A 54 -5.62 -11.48 5.23
CA THR A 54 -4.91 -10.89 4.09
C THR A 54 -5.43 -9.50 3.72
N GLY A 55 -4.54 -8.66 3.18
CA GLY A 55 -4.86 -7.39 2.51
C GLY A 55 -5.74 -7.55 1.25
N SER A 56 -5.79 -8.76 0.69
CA SER A 56 -6.54 -9.08 -0.52
C SER A 56 -8.05 -8.91 -0.36
N CYS A 57 -8.73 -8.59 -1.48
CA CYS A 57 -10.18 -8.74 -1.59
C CYS A 57 -10.56 -10.15 -2.04
N SER A 58 -11.85 -10.50 -1.95
CA SER A 58 -12.41 -11.81 -2.30
C SER A 58 -12.02 -12.27 -3.70
N ARG A 59 -12.06 -11.36 -4.69
CA ARG A 59 -11.71 -11.66 -6.08
C ARG A 59 -10.25 -12.08 -6.23
N THR A 60 -9.31 -11.30 -5.69
CA THR A 60 -7.88 -11.56 -5.83
C THR A 60 -7.44 -12.76 -4.99
N PHE A 61 -8.02 -12.95 -3.80
CA PHE A 61 -7.75 -14.13 -2.99
C PHE A 61 -8.19 -15.41 -3.72
N ALA A 62 -9.39 -15.42 -4.33
CA ALA A 62 -9.86 -16.57 -5.10
C ALA A 62 -8.94 -16.91 -6.28
N GLN A 63 -8.38 -15.91 -6.96
CA GLN A 63 -7.41 -16.12 -8.04
C GLN A 63 -6.11 -16.76 -7.53
N LYS A 64 -5.55 -16.24 -6.43
CA LYS A 64 -4.31 -16.73 -5.81
C LYS A 64 -4.49 -18.15 -5.24
N ALA A 65 -5.59 -18.40 -4.55
CA ALA A 65 -5.85 -19.67 -3.87
C ALA A 65 -6.29 -20.79 -4.83
N GLN A 66 -6.62 -20.50 -6.09
CA GLN A 66 -7.31 -21.43 -7.01
C GLN A 66 -6.62 -22.80 -7.12
N ARG A 67 -5.28 -22.84 -7.19
CA ARG A 67 -4.50 -24.08 -7.34
C ARG A 67 -4.14 -24.76 -6.02
N HIS A 68 -4.48 -24.13 -4.89
CA HIS A 68 -4.02 -24.48 -3.55
C HIS A 68 -5.18 -24.80 -2.60
N ARG A 69 -6.40 -24.89 -3.12
CA ARG A 69 -7.63 -25.07 -2.33
C ARG A 69 -7.59 -26.30 -1.43
N ASP A 70 -6.92 -27.36 -1.86
CA ASP A 70 -6.82 -28.64 -1.14
C ASP A 70 -6.09 -28.55 0.22
N TRP A 71 -5.30 -27.49 0.44
CA TRP A 71 -4.68 -27.23 1.74
C TRP A 71 -5.03 -25.85 2.32
N ILE A 72 -5.33 -24.84 1.50
CA ILE A 72 -5.84 -23.55 2.00
C ILE A 72 -7.18 -23.75 2.72
N ASP A 73 -8.08 -24.58 2.17
CA ASP A 73 -9.41 -24.79 2.76
C ASP A 73 -9.39 -25.60 4.06
N ILE A 74 -8.21 -26.12 4.47
CA ILE A 74 -8.00 -26.68 5.80
C ILE A 74 -8.04 -25.56 6.86
N ILE A 75 -7.72 -24.32 6.49
CA ILE A 75 -7.84 -23.14 7.35
C ILE A 75 -9.28 -22.63 7.25
N PRO A 76 -10.13 -22.79 8.28
CA PRO A 76 -11.58 -22.61 8.12
C PRO A 76 -12.03 -21.14 8.09
N ILE A 77 -11.19 -20.21 8.55
CA ILE A 77 -11.54 -18.79 8.71
C ILE A 77 -10.70 -17.97 7.74
N HIS A 78 -11.34 -17.27 6.82
CA HIS A 78 -10.69 -16.34 5.90
C HIS A 78 -11.20 -14.91 6.15
N VAL A 79 -10.29 -14.02 6.53
CA VAL A 79 -10.55 -12.57 6.63
C VAL A 79 -9.84 -11.87 5.48
N LEU A 80 -10.64 -11.35 4.55
CA LEU A 80 -10.20 -10.73 3.30
C LEU A 80 -10.40 -9.22 3.39
N SER A 81 -9.45 -8.54 4.02
CA SER A 81 -9.63 -7.16 4.46
C SER A 81 -9.86 -6.14 3.34
N GLY A 82 -9.54 -6.49 2.08
CA GLY A 82 -9.76 -5.61 0.93
C GLY A 82 -11.23 -5.34 0.62
N ASP A 83 -12.15 -6.21 1.06
CA ASP A 83 -13.60 -6.03 0.89
C ASP A 83 -14.43 -6.46 2.12
N ASP A 84 -13.78 -6.61 3.29
CA ASP A 84 -14.47 -6.92 4.54
C ASP A 84 -15.06 -5.67 5.20
N GLU A 85 -16.38 -5.60 5.33
CA GLU A 85 -17.08 -4.43 5.83
C GLU A 85 -16.80 -4.10 7.31
N ASN A 86 -16.36 -5.08 8.10
CA ASN A 86 -16.03 -4.88 9.52
C ASN A 86 -14.66 -4.24 9.71
N ILE A 87 -13.82 -4.23 8.67
CA ILE A 87 -12.48 -3.67 8.72
C ILE A 87 -12.51 -2.24 8.17
N LYS A 88 -12.25 -1.26 9.06
CA LYS A 88 -12.24 0.16 8.69
C LYS A 88 -10.86 0.65 8.28
N ARG A 89 -9.81 0.02 8.81
CA ARG A 89 -8.41 0.37 8.53
C ARG A 89 -7.63 -0.92 8.28
N GLY A 90 -7.03 -1.06 7.10
CA GLY A 90 -6.13 -2.17 6.79
C GLY A 90 -4.80 -2.11 7.55
N LYS A 91 -3.91 -3.08 7.32
CA LYS A 91 -2.53 -3.05 7.87
C LYS A 91 -1.86 -1.72 7.46
N PRO A 92 -1.13 -1.01 8.36
CA PRO A 92 -0.57 -1.45 9.65
C PRO A 92 -1.49 -1.24 10.87
N PHE A 93 -2.77 -0.93 10.68
CA PHE A 93 -3.71 -0.85 11.79
C PHE A 93 -4.10 -2.26 12.27
N PRO A 94 -4.45 -2.44 13.56
CA PRO A 94 -4.70 -3.76 14.14
C PRO A 94 -6.05 -4.37 13.74
N ASP A 95 -6.94 -3.57 13.14
CA ASP A 95 -8.33 -3.94 12.85
C ASP A 95 -8.47 -5.31 12.16
N PRO A 96 -7.68 -5.67 11.11
CA PRO A 96 -7.81 -6.96 10.45
C PRO A 96 -7.51 -8.15 11.36
N PHE A 97 -6.47 -8.05 12.19
CA PHE A 97 -6.08 -9.13 13.09
C PHE A 97 -7.04 -9.26 14.28
N LEU A 98 -7.50 -8.15 14.85
CA LEU A 98 -8.51 -8.17 15.90
C LEU A 98 -9.84 -8.74 15.40
N GLU A 99 -10.26 -8.38 14.19
CA GLU A 99 -11.44 -8.96 13.55
C GLU A 99 -11.26 -10.47 13.30
N THR A 100 -10.09 -10.88 12.82
CA THR A 100 -9.75 -12.31 12.65
C THR A 100 -9.83 -13.07 13.97
N MET A 101 -9.27 -12.51 15.05
CA MET A 101 -9.34 -13.10 16.39
C MET A 101 -10.79 -13.32 16.86
N ARG A 102 -11.70 -12.39 16.55
CA ARG A 102 -13.13 -12.49 16.92
C ARG A 102 -13.89 -13.55 16.15
N ARG A 103 -13.39 -13.99 14.99
CA ARG A 103 -14.04 -15.03 14.16
C ARG A 103 -13.70 -16.46 14.58
N PHE A 104 -12.74 -16.65 15.49
CA PHE A 104 -12.49 -17.97 16.06
C PHE A 104 -13.69 -18.46 16.89
N PRO A 105 -14.14 -19.72 16.71
CA PRO A 105 -15.20 -20.31 17.53
C PRO A 105 -14.89 -20.29 19.04
N HIS A 106 -13.62 -20.50 19.39
CA HIS A 106 -13.10 -20.38 20.75
C HIS A 106 -12.14 -19.19 20.79
N ILE A 107 -12.66 -18.01 21.08
CA ILE A 107 -11.87 -16.77 21.07
C ILE A 107 -10.73 -16.89 22.12
N PRO A 108 -9.47 -16.60 21.75
CA PRO A 108 -8.37 -16.60 22.72
C PRO A 108 -8.63 -15.56 23.82
N THR A 109 -8.24 -15.88 25.06
CA THR A 109 -8.48 -15.04 26.24
C THR A 109 -7.72 -13.72 26.20
N ASP A 110 -6.59 -13.69 25.50
CA ASP A 110 -5.73 -12.52 25.32
C ASP A 110 -5.08 -12.58 23.93
N PRO A 111 -4.92 -11.45 23.21
CA PRO A 111 -4.28 -11.41 21.89
C PRO A 111 -2.85 -11.97 21.90
N SER A 112 -2.14 -11.92 23.01
CA SER A 112 -0.78 -12.48 23.12
C SER A 112 -0.73 -14.00 22.94
N HIS A 113 -1.86 -14.70 23.05
CA HIS A 113 -1.96 -16.13 22.75
C HIS A 113 -2.11 -16.44 21.24
N VAL A 114 -2.14 -15.41 20.40
CA VAL A 114 -2.20 -15.52 18.94
C VAL A 114 -0.81 -15.30 18.36
N LEU A 115 -0.39 -16.20 17.48
CA LEU A 115 0.83 -16.05 16.69
C LEU A 115 0.49 -15.78 15.23
N VAL A 116 0.98 -14.65 14.73
CA VAL A 116 0.84 -14.22 13.34
C VAL A 116 2.06 -14.64 12.54
N PHE A 117 1.86 -15.16 11.33
CA PHE A 117 2.89 -15.31 10.30
C PHE A 117 2.70 -14.23 9.24
N GLU A 118 3.77 -13.49 8.97
CA GLU A 118 3.78 -12.32 8.09
C GLU A 118 5.10 -12.21 7.33
N ASP A 119 5.11 -11.52 6.19
CA ASP A 119 6.30 -11.25 5.40
C ASP A 119 6.66 -9.75 5.39
N ALA A 120 5.67 -8.89 5.63
CA ALA A 120 5.80 -7.46 5.38
C ALA A 120 5.82 -6.60 6.67
N PRO A 121 6.57 -5.47 6.68
CA PRO A 121 6.65 -4.58 7.84
C PRO A 121 5.29 -4.04 8.32
N ASN A 122 4.36 -3.79 7.39
CA ASN A 122 3.02 -3.32 7.73
C ASN A 122 2.21 -4.37 8.49
N GLY A 123 2.38 -5.65 8.13
CA GLY A 123 1.75 -6.76 8.81
C GLY A 123 2.27 -6.95 10.23
N VAL A 124 3.59 -6.93 10.40
CA VAL A 124 4.24 -6.98 11.72
C VAL A 124 3.72 -5.85 12.62
N LYS A 125 3.70 -4.61 12.11
CA LYS A 125 3.19 -3.45 12.86
C LYS A 125 1.73 -3.64 13.28
N ALA A 126 0.89 -4.20 12.41
CA ALA A 126 -0.50 -4.49 12.71
C ALA A 126 -0.66 -5.60 13.76
N ALA A 127 0.15 -6.67 13.69
CA ALA A 127 0.15 -7.75 14.69
C ALA A 127 0.53 -7.23 16.08
N TYR A 128 1.60 -6.43 16.16
CA TYR A 128 2.03 -5.82 17.42
C TYR A 128 1.02 -4.80 17.95
N ALA A 129 0.43 -3.97 17.08
CA ALA A 129 -0.65 -3.06 17.47
C ALA A 129 -1.90 -3.80 17.99
N ALA A 130 -2.11 -5.05 17.57
CA ALA A 130 -3.19 -5.91 18.06
C ALA A 130 -2.83 -6.65 19.36
N GLY A 131 -1.59 -6.53 19.85
CA GLY A 131 -1.09 -7.24 21.03
C GLY A 131 -0.73 -8.70 20.77
N MET A 132 -0.52 -9.09 19.51
CA MET A 132 -0.23 -10.47 19.11
C MET A 132 1.27 -10.73 18.96
N GLN A 133 1.67 -11.99 19.04
CA GLN A 133 3.02 -12.43 18.69
C GLN A 133 3.16 -12.49 17.16
N CYS A 134 4.38 -12.32 16.64
CA CYS A 134 4.64 -12.36 15.20
C CYS A 134 5.92 -13.15 14.89
N VAL A 135 5.83 -14.03 13.91
CA VAL A 135 6.97 -14.61 13.17
C VAL A 135 6.98 -13.94 11.80
N MET A 136 8.12 -13.34 11.44
CA MET A 136 8.29 -12.72 10.12
C MET A 136 9.08 -13.65 9.20
N VAL A 137 8.63 -13.84 7.97
CA VAL A 137 9.31 -14.56 6.89
C VAL A 137 9.52 -13.59 5.73
N PRO A 138 10.43 -12.62 5.87
CA PRO A 138 10.52 -11.50 4.93
C PRO A 138 11.21 -11.89 3.63
N ASP A 139 10.82 -11.23 2.54
CA ASP A 139 11.70 -11.11 1.37
C ASP A 139 13.01 -10.38 1.76
N GLN A 140 14.06 -10.59 0.98
CA GLN A 140 15.36 -9.94 1.16
C GLN A 140 15.24 -8.41 1.29
N ALA A 141 14.29 -7.80 0.58
CA ALA A 141 14.02 -6.36 0.62
C ALA A 141 13.59 -5.84 2.01
N PHE A 142 13.00 -6.69 2.87
CA PHE A 142 12.49 -6.30 4.18
C PHE A 142 13.35 -6.74 5.36
N LEU A 143 14.56 -7.26 5.12
CA LEU A 143 15.46 -7.69 6.21
C LEU A 143 15.92 -6.54 7.10
N GLU A 144 16.12 -5.34 6.56
CA GLU A 144 16.46 -4.16 7.36
C GLU A 144 15.26 -3.69 8.19
N ASP A 145 14.06 -3.68 7.60
CA ASP A 145 12.82 -3.38 8.32
C ASP A 145 12.59 -4.34 9.49
N ALA A 146 12.80 -5.64 9.29
CA ALA A 146 12.67 -6.65 10.34
C ALA A 146 13.58 -6.33 11.54
N ARG A 147 14.81 -5.86 11.28
CA ARG A 147 15.75 -5.42 12.34
C ARG A 147 15.26 -4.15 13.02
N LEU A 148 14.79 -3.16 12.27
CA LEU A 148 14.31 -1.88 12.82
C LEU A 148 13.03 -2.06 13.66
N LEU A 149 12.21 -3.05 13.32
CA LEU A 149 11.01 -3.41 14.07
C LEU A 149 11.28 -4.31 15.28
N CYS A 150 12.54 -4.70 15.51
CA CYS A 150 12.94 -5.60 16.59
C CYS A 150 12.13 -6.90 16.62
N VAL A 151 11.88 -7.51 15.46
CA VAL A 151 11.13 -8.76 15.40
C VAL A 151 11.94 -9.90 16.01
N ASP A 152 11.42 -10.51 17.08
CA ASP A 152 12.13 -11.56 17.82
C ASP A 152 12.36 -12.84 17.00
N ASN A 153 11.43 -13.18 16.11
CA ASN A 153 11.48 -14.40 15.32
C ASN A 153 11.38 -14.09 13.83
N VAL A 154 12.54 -14.03 13.18
CA VAL A 154 12.66 -13.85 11.72
C VAL A 154 13.17 -15.17 11.12
N LEU A 155 12.44 -15.73 10.18
CA LEU A 155 12.81 -16.96 9.48
C LEU A 155 13.13 -16.67 8.03
N SER A 156 14.03 -17.45 7.43
CA SER A 156 14.28 -17.43 5.99
C SER A 156 13.22 -18.19 5.19
N SER A 157 12.53 -19.14 5.83
CA SER A 157 11.53 -20.00 5.20
C SER A 157 10.56 -20.54 6.24
N LEU A 158 9.32 -20.86 5.84
CA LEU A 158 8.40 -21.62 6.71
C LEU A 158 8.87 -23.07 6.94
N GLU A 159 9.87 -23.55 6.19
CA GLU A 159 10.55 -24.82 6.47
C GLU A 159 11.32 -24.79 7.78
N ASP A 160 11.84 -23.63 8.16
CA ASP A 160 12.66 -23.42 9.36
C ASP A 160 11.81 -23.32 10.63
N PHE A 161 10.49 -23.13 10.50
CA PHE A 161 9.58 -23.07 11.63
C PHE A 161 9.46 -24.44 12.30
N LYS A 162 9.76 -24.46 13.61
CA LYS A 162 9.69 -25.63 14.50
C LYS A 162 8.59 -25.43 15.54
N PRO A 163 7.38 -25.98 15.33
CA PRO A 163 6.24 -25.75 16.21
C PRO A 163 6.52 -26.06 17.69
N GLU A 164 7.34 -27.08 17.96
CA GLU A 164 7.72 -27.51 19.30
C GLU A 164 8.49 -26.43 20.10
N GLU A 165 9.24 -25.56 19.43
CA GLU A 165 10.01 -24.51 20.10
C GLU A 165 9.09 -23.39 20.60
N PHE A 166 8.01 -23.10 19.88
CA PHE A 166 7.02 -22.09 20.26
C PHE A 166 6.07 -22.55 21.36
N VAL A 167 5.88 -23.87 21.50
CA VAL A 167 5.13 -24.46 22.61
C VAL A 167 5.97 -24.54 23.89
N MET A 168 7.30 -24.70 23.80
CA MET A 168 8.17 -24.94 24.96
C MET A 168 8.97 -23.74 25.46
N LYS A 169 9.31 -22.75 24.62
CA LYS A 169 10.24 -21.66 24.98
C LYS A 169 9.58 -20.32 25.27
N SER A 170 8.35 -20.07 24.80
CA SER A 170 7.67 -18.80 25.07
C SER A 170 7.02 -18.81 26.46
N PRO A 171 7.20 -17.75 27.29
CA PRO A 171 6.47 -17.64 28.55
C PRO A 171 4.95 -17.51 28.33
N ILE A 172 4.52 -17.14 27.12
CA ILE A 172 3.12 -17.00 26.72
C ILE A 172 2.77 -18.13 25.76
N LYS A 173 1.86 -19.00 26.20
CA LYS A 173 1.40 -20.15 25.41
C LYS A 173 0.65 -19.70 24.17
N VAL A 174 1.14 -20.05 22.98
CA VAL A 174 0.40 -19.88 21.72
C VAL A 174 -0.77 -20.89 21.67
N THR A 175 -1.96 -20.41 21.32
CA THR A 175 -3.18 -21.24 21.20
C THR A 175 -3.85 -21.11 19.84
N HIS A 176 -3.62 -20.02 19.12
CA HIS A 176 -4.25 -19.70 17.84
C HIS A 176 -3.20 -19.17 16.86
N LEU A 177 -3.39 -19.46 15.58
CA LEU A 177 -2.50 -19.01 14.51
C LEU A 177 -3.26 -18.17 13.49
N ILE A 178 -2.64 -17.10 13.03
CA ILE A 178 -3.12 -16.32 11.89
C ILE A 178 -2.02 -16.28 10.84
N PHE A 179 -2.35 -16.58 9.59
CA PHE A 179 -1.45 -16.48 8.46
C PHE A 179 -1.84 -15.31 7.56
N ASP A 180 -0.88 -14.45 7.19
CA ASP A 180 -1.01 -13.71 5.93
C ASP A 180 -0.90 -14.67 4.74
N VAL A 181 -1.24 -14.19 3.54
CA VAL A 181 -1.25 -14.98 2.30
C VAL A 181 -0.14 -14.54 1.36
N ASP A 182 -0.09 -13.24 1.04
CA ASP A 182 0.80 -12.69 0.02
C ASP A 182 2.23 -12.70 0.59
N GLY A 183 3.19 -13.32 -0.10
CA GLY A 183 4.58 -13.43 0.38
C GLY A 183 4.78 -14.35 1.60
N THR A 184 3.70 -14.75 2.29
CA THR A 184 3.75 -15.66 3.45
C THR A 184 3.37 -17.10 3.09
N LEU A 185 2.16 -17.32 2.58
CA LEU A 185 1.68 -18.65 2.18
C LEU A 185 1.81 -18.91 0.68
N LEU A 186 1.66 -17.85 -0.12
CA LEU A 186 1.69 -17.90 -1.59
C LEU A 186 2.74 -16.92 -2.12
N ASP A 187 3.51 -17.39 -3.11
CA ASP A 187 4.57 -16.61 -3.74
C ASP A 187 3.99 -15.63 -4.78
N THR A 188 3.45 -14.53 -4.25
CA THR A 188 2.81 -13.47 -5.03
C THR A 188 3.81 -12.40 -5.49
N GLU A 189 4.96 -12.28 -4.83
CA GLU A 189 6.01 -11.32 -5.19
C GLU A 189 6.53 -11.57 -6.61
N ILE A 190 6.79 -12.83 -6.97
CA ILE A 190 7.17 -13.19 -8.34
C ILE A 190 6.09 -12.78 -9.35
N CYS A 191 4.81 -12.82 -8.98
CA CYS A 191 3.73 -12.39 -9.86
C CYS A 191 3.81 -10.89 -10.13
N TYR A 192 3.93 -10.07 -9.07
CA TYR A 192 4.04 -8.62 -9.21
C TYR A 192 5.29 -8.22 -10.01
N THR A 193 6.46 -8.79 -9.68
CA THR A 193 7.72 -8.50 -10.39
C THR A 193 7.62 -8.90 -11.86
N SER A 194 7.06 -10.07 -12.17
CA SER A 194 6.92 -10.56 -13.56
C SER A 194 5.99 -9.68 -14.38
N VAL A 195 4.85 -9.25 -13.82
CA VAL A 195 3.91 -8.38 -14.51
C VAL A 195 4.51 -6.99 -14.72
N ASN A 196 5.14 -6.41 -13.69
CA ASN A 196 5.82 -5.12 -13.81
C ASN A 196 6.89 -5.16 -14.91
N GLN A 197 7.73 -6.19 -14.93
CA GLN A 197 8.74 -6.37 -15.97
C GLN A 197 8.11 -6.50 -17.36
N ALA A 198 7.08 -7.32 -17.51
CA ALA A 198 6.41 -7.54 -18.79
C ALA A 198 5.66 -6.29 -19.28
N MET A 199 5.08 -5.48 -18.38
CA MET A 199 4.46 -4.21 -18.70
C MET A 199 5.49 -3.19 -19.18
N LEU A 200 6.59 -3.00 -18.45
CA LEU A 200 7.62 -2.03 -18.79
C LEU A 200 8.37 -2.39 -20.09
N LYS A 201 8.57 -3.68 -20.36
CA LYS A 201 9.23 -4.15 -21.58
C LYS A 201 8.50 -3.72 -22.86
N LYS A 202 7.17 -3.54 -22.81
CA LYS A 202 6.38 -3.02 -23.95
C LYS A 202 6.76 -1.59 -24.35
N TYR A 203 7.41 -0.86 -23.44
CA TYR A 203 7.81 0.52 -23.63
C TYR A 203 9.33 0.70 -23.67
N ASP A 204 10.08 -0.38 -23.90
CA ASP A 204 11.55 -0.41 -23.87
C ASP A 204 12.11 0.08 -22.52
N ARG A 205 11.42 -0.26 -21.42
CA ARG A 205 11.82 0.03 -20.04
C ARG A 205 12.03 -1.28 -19.27
N GLU A 206 12.88 -1.21 -18.26
CA GLU A 206 13.12 -2.33 -17.34
C GLU A 206 12.59 -2.00 -15.95
N PHE A 207 12.02 -3.01 -15.29
CA PHE A 207 11.67 -2.93 -13.89
C PHE A 207 12.91 -3.22 -13.07
N THR A 208 13.45 -2.20 -12.41
CA THR A 208 14.63 -2.36 -11.56
C THR A 208 14.21 -2.67 -10.13
N PRO A 209 14.98 -3.47 -9.36
CA PRO A 209 14.73 -3.71 -7.93
C PRO A 209 14.56 -2.43 -7.10
N TYR A 210 15.25 -1.35 -7.49
CA TYR A 210 15.08 -0.02 -6.89
C TYR A 210 13.63 0.48 -6.94
N MET A 211 12.89 0.22 -8.03
CA MET A 211 11.50 0.62 -8.19
C MET A 211 10.55 -0.15 -7.26
N GLN A 212 10.92 -1.37 -6.86
CA GLN A 212 10.17 -2.18 -5.90
C GLN A 212 10.41 -1.73 -4.46
N ALA A 213 11.60 -1.16 -4.19
CA ALA A 213 12.05 -0.74 -2.86
C ALA A 213 11.77 0.74 -2.51
N LEU A 214 11.23 1.54 -3.44
CA LEU A 214 10.93 2.95 -3.15
C LEU A 214 9.90 3.07 -2.03
N SER A 215 10.32 3.63 -0.89
CA SER A 215 9.41 4.09 0.15
C SER A 215 8.45 5.17 -0.40
N PRO A 216 7.27 5.39 0.22
CA PRO A 216 6.38 6.50 -0.14
C PRO A 216 7.09 7.86 -0.16
N GLU A 217 8.05 8.06 0.73
CA GLU A 217 8.88 9.25 0.82
C GLU A 217 9.83 9.39 -0.37
N GLU A 218 10.55 8.32 -0.73
CA GLU A 218 11.46 8.31 -1.87
C GLU A 218 10.71 8.46 -3.20
N PHE A 219 9.58 7.77 -3.37
CA PHE A 219 8.71 7.96 -4.52
C PHE A 219 8.22 9.41 -4.63
N THR A 220 7.87 10.02 -3.50
CA THR A 220 7.45 11.42 -3.46
C THR A 220 8.59 12.36 -3.83
N ALA A 221 9.80 12.11 -3.34
CA ALA A 221 10.99 12.89 -3.65
C ALA A 221 11.36 12.82 -5.13
N GLU A 222 11.36 11.62 -5.74
CA GLU A 222 11.63 11.44 -7.17
C GLU A 222 10.57 12.12 -8.04
N LYS A 223 9.29 11.90 -7.71
CA LYS A 223 8.17 12.57 -8.39
C LYS A 223 8.33 14.09 -8.31
N ASP A 224 8.68 14.63 -7.15
CA ASP A 224 8.86 16.06 -6.96
C ASP A 224 10.04 16.61 -7.76
N ALA A 225 11.17 15.88 -7.82
CA ALA A 225 12.32 16.24 -8.66
C ALA A 225 11.98 16.24 -10.15
N MET A 226 11.17 15.28 -10.62
CA MET A 226 10.70 15.23 -11.99
C MET A 226 9.74 16.38 -12.32
N LEU A 227 8.74 16.60 -11.45
CA LEU A 227 7.77 17.70 -11.61
C LEU A 227 8.45 19.06 -11.61
N ALA A 228 9.51 19.25 -10.82
CA ALA A 228 10.27 20.50 -10.79
C ALA A 228 10.89 20.87 -12.15
N LYS A 229 11.29 19.87 -12.95
CA LYS A 229 11.79 20.08 -14.33
C LYS A 229 10.68 20.41 -15.31
N MET A 230 9.48 19.88 -15.09
CA MET A 230 8.36 20.00 -16.03
C MET A 230 7.50 21.25 -15.79
N PHE A 231 7.32 21.68 -14.54
CA PHE A 231 6.44 22.80 -14.20
C PHE A 231 6.77 24.12 -14.90
N PRO A 232 8.05 24.50 -15.13
CA PRO A 232 8.38 25.69 -15.91
C PRO A 232 7.80 25.69 -17.33
N GLU A 233 7.57 24.50 -17.89
CA GLU A 233 7.06 24.31 -19.26
C GLU A 233 5.54 24.20 -19.33
N CYS A 234 4.83 24.24 -18.19
CA CYS A 234 3.38 24.13 -18.17
C CYS A 234 2.72 25.24 -19.01
N ARG A 235 1.69 24.86 -19.78
CA ARG A 235 0.87 25.79 -20.57
C ARG A 235 -0.38 26.16 -19.79
N ALA A 236 -0.83 27.40 -19.95
CA ALA A 236 -2.13 27.82 -19.44
C ALA A 236 -3.24 27.05 -20.18
N PHE A 237 -4.31 26.69 -19.47
CA PHE A 237 -5.50 26.17 -20.14
C PHE A 237 -6.10 27.22 -21.08
N PRO A 238 -6.63 26.81 -22.25
CA PRO A 238 -7.25 27.73 -23.20
C PRO A 238 -8.28 28.65 -22.52
N GLY A 239 -8.12 29.95 -22.71
CA GLY A 239 -9.02 30.96 -22.17
C GLY A 239 -8.74 31.43 -20.73
N ALA A 240 -7.85 30.77 -19.98
CA ALA A 240 -7.51 31.16 -18.60
C ALA A 240 -6.97 32.60 -18.53
N GLU A 241 -5.95 32.91 -19.33
CA GLU A 241 -5.38 34.27 -19.38
C GLU A 241 -6.44 35.32 -19.77
N ARG A 242 -7.23 35.04 -20.81
CA ARG A 242 -8.29 35.94 -21.28
C ARG A 242 -9.27 36.26 -20.16
N LEU A 243 -9.67 35.25 -19.39
CA LEU A 243 -10.62 35.35 -18.29
C LEU A 243 -10.06 36.19 -17.14
N ILE A 244 -8.84 35.88 -16.69
CA ILE A 244 -8.20 36.62 -15.59
C ILE A 244 -7.99 38.08 -15.96
N ARG A 245 -7.52 38.37 -17.19
CA ARG A 245 -7.40 39.75 -17.68
C ARG A 245 -8.73 40.46 -17.80
N HIS A 246 -9.82 39.75 -18.11
CA HIS A 246 -11.16 40.33 -18.14
C HIS A 246 -11.63 40.72 -16.74
N PHE A 247 -11.52 39.80 -15.78
CA PHE A 247 -11.90 40.04 -14.39
C PHE A 247 -11.05 41.14 -13.73
N ALA A 248 -9.75 41.17 -13.98
CA ALA A 248 -8.88 42.26 -13.51
C ALA A 248 -9.34 43.63 -14.03
N ARG A 249 -9.67 43.75 -15.34
CA ARG A 249 -10.20 45.00 -15.92
C ARG A 249 -11.55 45.40 -15.34
N LYS A 250 -12.36 44.43 -14.95
CA LYS A 250 -13.66 44.63 -14.29
C LYS A 250 -13.56 44.80 -12.78
N GLN A 251 -12.33 44.82 -12.23
CA GLN A 251 -12.06 44.92 -10.79
C GLN A 251 -12.81 43.85 -9.98
N VAL A 252 -13.00 42.67 -10.57
CA VAL A 252 -13.59 41.53 -9.87
C VAL A 252 -12.55 41.00 -8.88
N PRO A 253 -12.84 40.91 -7.57
CA PRO A 253 -11.94 40.30 -6.61
C PRO A 253 -11.63 38.86 -7.00
N MET A 254 -10.35 38.50 -7.00
CA MET A 254 -9.88 37.18 -7.40
C MET A 254 -8.91 36.62 -6.38
N ALA A 255 -8.91 35.31 -6.28
CA ALA A 255 -7.94 34.58 -5.49
C ALA A 255 -7.54 33.25 -6.15
N ILE A 256 -6.31 32.81 -5.89
CA ILE A 256 -5.82 31.48 -6.24
C ILE A 256 -5.81 30.62 -4.99
N CYS A 257 -6.44 29.46 -5.09
CA CYS A 257 -6.36 28.39 -4.10
C CYS A 257 -5.74 27.14 -4.75
N SER A 258 -4.52 26.80 -4.33
CA SER A 258 -3.74 25.69 -4.89
C SER A 258 -3.49 24.60 -3.84
N GLY A 259 -3.63 23.34 -4.25
CA GLY A 259 -3.24 22.18 -3.43
C GLY A 259 -1.73 21.97 -3.35
N SER A 260 -0.94 22.74 -4.10
CA SER A 260 0.53 22.70 -4.04
C SER A 260 1.08 23.66 -2.97
N CYS A 261 2.36 23.51 -2.62
CA CYS A 261 3.11 24.59 -1.99
C CYS A 261 3.40 25.72 -2.99
N TRP A 262 3.69 26.92 -2.47
CA TRP A 262 4.19 28.12 -3.11
C TRP A 262 5.34 27.79 -4.05
N HIS A 263 6.36 27.04 -3.61
CA HIS A 263 7.50 26.67 -4.46
C HIS A 263 7.04 25.98 -5.76
N LYS A 264 6.14 24.98 -5.66
CA LYS A 264 5.59 24.30 -6.84
C LYS A 264 4.69 25.21 -7.68
N PHE A 265 3.98 26.17 -7.07
CA PHE A 265 3.22 27.16 -7.81
C PHE A 265 4.11 28.11 -8.59
N GLU A 266 5.19 28.59 -7.99
CA GLU A 266 6.15 29.51 -8.62
C GLU A 266 6.74 28.91 -9.90
N LEU A 267 7.10 27.62 -9.86
CA LEU A 267 7.56 26.87 -11.02
C LEU A 267 6.48 26.78 -12.12
N LYS A 268 5.22 26.54 -11.75
CA LYS A 268 4.10 26.52 -12.71
C LYS A 268 3.81 27.90 -13.29
N ALA A 269 4.06 28.96 -12.52
CA ALA A 269 3.75 30.33 -12.87
C ALA A 269 4.83 30.99 -13.74
N THR A 270 6.00 30.36 -13.93
CA THR A 270 7.16 30.93 -14.64
C THR A 270 6.80 31.60 -15.97
N LYS A 271 6.00 30.94 -16.82
CA LYS A 271 5.59 31.48 -18.15
C LYS A 271 4.33 32.35 -18.12
N HIS A 272 3.70 32.52 -16.95
CA HIS A 272 2.32 33.02 -16.82
C HIS A 272 2.19 34.24 -15.89
N ARG A 273 3.31 34.79 -15.40
CA ARG A 273 3.34 35.92 -14.45
C ARG A 273 2.52 37.12 -14.89
N SER A 274 2.61 37.47 -16.17
CA SER A 274 1.95 38.64 -16.75
C SER A 274 0.43 38.69 -16.55
N TRP A 275 -0.21 37.57 -16.23
CA TRP A 275 -1.63 37.51 -15.90
C TRP A 275 -1.92 36.89 -14.53
N LEU A 276 -1.10 35.96 -14.02
CA LEU A 276 -1.27 35.41 -12.67
C LEU A 276 -1.02 36.44 -11.55
N ASP A 277 -0.15 37.42 -11.80
CA ASP A 277 0.13 38.47 -10.81
C ASP A 277 -1.02 39.47 -10.67
N LEU A 278 -1.99 39.45 -11.60
CA LEU A 278 -3.24 40.22 -11.47
C LEU A 278 -4.17 39.66 -10.39
N ILE A 279 -3.88 38.47 -9.84
CA ILE A 279 -4.67 37.83 -8.78
C ILE A 279 -3.98 38.08 -7.44
N PRO A 280 -4.52 38.97 -6.57
CA PRO A 280 -3.80 39.44 -5.39
C PRO A 280 -3.74 38.40 -4.27
N ILE A 281 -4.82 37.66 -4.03
CA ILE A 281 -4.91 36.70 -2.93
C ILE A 281 -4.44 35.34 -3.43
N LYS A 282 -3.48 34.73 -2.74
CA LYS A 282 -2.97 33.40 -3.07
C LYS A 282 -2.81 32.56 -1.80
N VAL A 283 -3.45 31.40 -1.75
CA VAL A 283 -3.43 30.46 -0.62
C VAL A 283 -2.96 29.09 -1.13
N PHE A 284 -1.98 28.51 -0.43
CA PHE A 284 -1.29 27.28 -0.83
C PHE A 284 -1.34 26.26 0.29
N CYS A 285 -2.02 25.13 0.05
CA CYS A 285 -2.23 24.11 1.09
C CYS A 285 -0.92 23.58 1.69
N GLY A 286 0.17 23.56 0.91
CA GLY A 286 1.45 23.02 1.37
C GLY A 286 2.20 23.90 2.37
N ASP A 287 1.91 25.21 2.44
CA ASP A 287 2.68 26.17 3.25
C ASP A 287 1.81 27.00 4.19
N ASP A 288 0.49 26.99 3.98
CA ASP A 288 -0.43 27.82 4.72
C ASP A 288 -0.86 27.12 6.01
N LYS A 289 -0.31 27.57 7.15
CA LYS A 289 -0.57 26.99 8.48
C LYS A 289 -2.05 27.03 8.88
N ALA A 290 -2.85 27.92 8.28
CA ALA A 290 -4.28 27.99 8.54
C ALA A 290 -5.08 26.90 7.78
N VAL A 291 -4.49 26.31 6.73
CA VAL A 291 -5.09 25.22 5.96
C VAL A 291 -4.78 23.88 6.62
N LYS A 292 -5.73 23.38 7.41
CA LYS A 292 -5.57 22.11 8.14
C LYS A 292 -5.67 20.88 7.23
N ARG A 293 -6.49 20.95 6.18
CA ARG A 293 -6.70 19.85 5.24
C ARG A 293 -6.60 20.35 3.81
N GLY A 294 -5.80 19.68 2.98
CA GLY A 294 -5.71 19.96 1.56
C GLY A 294 -6.98 19.55 0.80
N LYS A 295 -7.05 19.86 -0.50
CA LYS A 295 -8.15 19.37 -1.35
C LYS A 295 -8.25 17.82 -1.27
N PRO A 296 -9.44 17.23 -1.27
CA PRO A 296 -10.75 17.81 -1.63
C PRO A 296 -11.46 18.58 -0.51
N PHE A 297 -10.87 18.69 0.69
CA PHE A 297 -11.49 19.45 1.79
C PHE A 297 -11.56 20.96 1.47
N PRO A 298 -12.59 21.66 1.97
CA PRO A 298 -12.85 23.06 1.60
C PRO A 298 -11.93 24.07 2.31
N ASP A 299 -11.10 23.63 3.25
CA ASP A 299 -10.34 24.47 4.18
C ASP A 299 -9.53 25.56 3.45
N ALA A 300 -8.87 25.23 2.34
CA ALA A 300 -8.09 26.18 1.56
C ALA A 300 -8.97 27.25 0.88
N PHE A 301 -10.18 26.90 0.45
CA PHE A 301 -11.13 27.86 -0.11
C PHE A 301 -11.71 28.78 0.98
N ILE A 302 -12.04 28.21 2.14
CA ILE A 302 -12.53 28.98 3.28
C ILE A 302 -11.46 29.97 3.74
N GLU A 303 -10.21 29.55 3.82
CA GLU A 303 -9.10 30.42 4.22
C GLU A 303 -8.83 31.52 3.19
N THR A 304 -8.99 31.20 1.90
CA THR A 304 -8.92 32.20 0.83
C THR A 304 -9.98 33.28 1.00
N MET A 305 -11.21 32.91 1.36
CA MET A 305 -12.33 33.85 1.56
C MET A 305 -12.17 34.76 2.79
N ARG A 306 -11.23 34.46 3.69
CA ARG A 306 -10.95 35.28 4.88
C ARG A 306 -9.93 36.40 4.61
N ARG A 307 -9.31 36.40 3.44
CA ARG A 307 -8.28 37.36 3.01
C ARG A 307 -8.85 38.31 1.97
#